data_AF-A0ABD3JZP2-F1
#
_entry.id   AF-A0ABD3JZP2-F1
#
_cell.length_a   1.000
_cell.length_b   1.000
_cell.length_c   1.000
_cell.angle_alpha   90.00
_cell.angle_beta   90.00
_cell.angle_gamma   90.00
#
_symmetry.space_group_name_H-M   'P 1'
#
loop_
_entity.id
_entity.type
_entity.pdbx_description
1 polymer ?
#
loop_
_entity_poly.entity_id
_entity_poly.type
_entity_poly.pdbx_seq_one_letter_code
_entity_poly.pdbx_strand_id
1 'polypeptide(L)'
;MEPIGETSASKRRRMSGRGGLDGPGGGVWLREIGGLSSRGFSYRHRASEDLVLRFEIYRKLKSHRGCVNTISFNSSGDILVSGSDDRQVIMWDWEIGNVKLSFHSGHHNNVFNAKIMPYTDDRRIVTCAADGQVRYAQLAESGSVKTSLLAKHHGRAHRLAIEPGSPHVFYSCGEDGLVQHFDLRTKNVTELFTCHPIDDRPPVIQLNAIAIDPRDPNLFAVAGSDQFTRLYDIRKYKWDGSTDFGQPAYYFCPPHLISDEQVGITGLAFSDQSELLVSYNDEFIYLFTQDMGLGPDAVTSEVAASSSSTVLKEKVNPQVYKGHMNSETVKGVNFFGPKCEYVASGSDCGRIFIWKKRGGELIRVMDADEDVVNCVEPHPHEVMLASSGLEDDVKIWTPKAIEKAILPTNIQQTRPKPRGWMYRISSPQDLLLQLFSMERRRTDSGDDRDDSSSSATGRDLMELIFTFNGNNASDSDDGGDASGPEDLFN
;
A
#
# COMPACT_ATOMS: atom_id res chain seq x y z
N MET A 1 12.31 23.39 81.48
CA MET A 1 13.10 24.37 80.70
C MET A 1 13.69 23.62 79.54
N GLU A 2 13.46 24.17 78.35
CA GLU A 2 14.03 23.83 77.03
C GLU A 2 15.47 23.26 77.05
N PRO A 3 15.96 22.55 76.00
CA PRO A 3 15.94 23.15 74.65
C PRO A 3 16.04 22.27 73.37
N ILE A 4 15.77 23.00 72.28
CA ILE A 4 16.26 22.91 70.89
C ILE A 4 15.75 21.76 69.99
N GLY A 5 15.06 22.17 68.92
CA GLY A 5 14.72 21.36 67.76
C GLY A 5 15.63 21.61 66.56
N GLU A 6 15.52 20.72 65.57
CA GLU A 6 15.94 20.92 64.19
C GLU A 6 14.89 20.36 63.21
N THR A 7 15.03 20.82 61.96
CA THR A 7 14.03 21.09 60.93
C THR A 7 13.69 19.95 59.94
N SER A 8 12.40 19.89 59.56
CA SER A 8 11.82 19.80 58.20
C SER A 8 12.31 18.78 57.14
N ALA A 9 11.41 17.86 56.75
CA ALA A 9 11.23 17.41 55.35
C ALA A 9 9.75 17.09 55.07
N SER A 10 9.14 17.77 54.09
CA SER A 10 7.72 17.58 53.69
C SER A 10 7.60 16.78 52.40
N LYS A 11 6.80 15.69 52.42
CA LYS A 11 6.37 14.91 51.24
C LYS A 11 4.85 15.02 51.14
N ARG A 12 4.31 15.83 50.22
CA ARG A 12 2.85 15.94 49.97
C ARG A 12 2.44 15.05 48.79
N ARG A 13 1.57 14.07 49.08
CA ARG A 13 0.71 13.36 48.12
C ARG A 13 -0.36 14.33 47.60
N ARG A 14 -0.62 14.33 46.28
CA ARG A 14 -1.82 14.97 45.68
C ARG A 14 -2.85 13.89 45.33
N MET A 15 -4.05 14.07 45.86
CA MET A 15 -5.28 13.32 45.53
C MET A 15 -5.86 13.82 44.20
N SER A 16 -6.38 12.89 43.38
CA SER A 16 -7.19 13.18 42.20
C SER A 16 -8.66 13.39 42.59
N GLY A 17 -9.20 14.56 42.23
CA GLY A 17 -10.63 14.87 42.34
C GLY A 17 -11.37 14.42 41.08
N ARG A 18 -12.43 13.63 41.27
CA ARG A 18 -13.49 13.41 40.27
C ARG A 18 -14.49 14.57 40.38
N GLY A 19 -14.79 15.22 39.26
CA GLY A 19 -15.96 16.08 39.06
C GLY A 19 -16.59 15.70 37.73
N GLY A 20 -17.86 15.25 37.76
CA GLY A 20 -18.57 14.69 36.62
C GLY A 20 -19.19 15.74 35.70
N LEU A 21 -19.56 15.29 34.50
CA LEU A 21 -20.64 15.87 33.71
C LEU A 21 -21.47 14.72 33.12
N ASP A 22 -22.67 14.61 33.67
CA ASP A 22 -23.77 13.78 33.18
C ASP A 22 -24.29 14.33 31.84
N GLY A 23 -24.36 13.46 30.83
CA GLY A 23 -25.16 13.64 29.63
C GLY A 23 -25.98 12.37 29.37
N PRO A 24 -27.14 12.45 28.68
CA PRO A 24 -28.14 11.36 28.63
C PRO A 24 -27.73 10.13 27.79
N GLY A 25 -26.43 9.90 27.56
CA GLY A 25 -25.87 8.68 26.94
C GLY A 25 -25.10 7.78 27.91
N GLY A 26 -24.90 8.18 29.17
CA GLY A 26 -24.09 7.42 30.15
C GLY A 26 -24.79 6.23 30.81
N GLY A 27 -26.10 6.04 30.57
CA GLY A 27 -26.95 5.15 31.37
C GLY A 27 -27.12 3.71 30.88
N VAL A 28 -26.64 3.35 29.68
CA VAL A 28 -26.79 1.97 29.17
C VAL A 28 -25.63 1.08 29.63
N TRP A 29 -24.43 1.65 29.76
CA TRP A 29 -23.19 0.90 30.03
C TRP A 29 -23.07 0.33 31.44
N LEU A 30 -23.66 0.97 32.45
CA LEU A 30 -23.50 0.56 33.85
C LEU A 30 -24.47 -0.55 34.31
N ARG A 31 -25.51 -0.85 33.54
CA ARG A 31 -26.61 -1.72 34.00
C ARG A 31 -26.48 -3.18 33.57
N GLU A 32 -25.71 -3.49 32.53
CA GLU A 32 -25.64 -4.85 31.97
C GLU A 32 -24.30 -5.58 32.19
N ILE A 33 -23.21 -4.88 32.50
CA ILE A 33 -21.87 -5.48 32.44
C ILE A 33 -21.17 -5.38 33.80
N GLY A 34 -21.49 -6.33 34.69
CA GLY A 34 -20.78 -6.49 35.95
C GLY A 34 -19.28 -6.66 35.71
N GLY A 35 -18.48 -5.66 36.10
CA GLY A 35 -17.08 -5.79 36.52
C GLY A 35 -16.06 -6.33 35.51
N LEU A 36 -16.35 -6.48 34.22
CA LEU A 36 -15.34 -6.86 33.22
C LEU A 36 -14.57 -5.63 32.74
N SER A 37 -13.23 -5.73 32.72
CA SER A 37 -12.35 -4.71 32.13
C SER A 37 -12.80 -4.39 30.69
N SER A 38 -13.09 -3.11 30.43
CA SER A 38 -13.63 -2.59 29.16
C SER A 38 -12.84 -3.05 27.93
N ARG A 39 -11.52 -3.25 28.06
CA ARG A 39 -10.66 -3.73 26.96
C ARG A 39 -10.92 -5.20 26.57
N GLY A 40 -11.17 -6.08 27.53
CA GLY A 40 -11.38 -7.51 27.25
C GLY A 40 -12.76 -7.84 26.65
N PHE A 41 -13.75 -6.99 26.93
CA PHE A 41 -15.08 -7.07 26.32
C PHE A 41 -15.07 -6.54 24.88
N SER A 42 -14.49 -5.35 24.64
CA SER A 42 -14.35 -4.79 23.29
C SER A 42 -13.52 -5.68 22.36
N TYR A 43 -12.48 -6.33 22.89
CA TYR A 43 -11.61 -7.23 22.12
C TYR A 43 -12.36 -8.46 21.56
N ARG A 44 -13.32 -9.04 22.30
CA ARG A 44 -14.09 -10.21 21.81
C ARG A 44 -15.19 -9.84 20.82
N HIS A 45 -15.78 -8.66 20.95
CA HIS A 45 -16.83 -8.20 20.05
C HIS A 45 -16.27 -7.64 18.74
N ARG A 46 -14.99 -7.28 18.69
CA ARG A 46 -14.33 -6.76 17.49
C ARG A 46 -14.31 -7.75 16.31
N ALA A 47 -14.40 -9.04 16.61
CA ALA A 47 -14.51 -10.11 15.62
C ALA A 47 -15.96 -10.47 15.25
N SER A 48 -16.95 -9.76 15.81
CA SER A 48 -18.36 -10.09 15.60
C SER A 48 -18.78 -9.87 14.15
N GLU A 49 -19.28 -10.94 13.53
CA GLU A 49 -19.86 -10.90 12.19
C GLU A 49 -21.02 -9.89 12.11
N ASP A 50 -21.78 -9.75 13.20
CA ASP A 50 -22.87 -8.77 13.31
C ASP A 50 -22.40 -7.34 13.05
N LEU A 51 -21.24 -6.96 13.59
CA LEU A 51 -20.68 -5.63 13.39
C LEU A 51 -20.18 -5.44 11.96
N VAL A 52 -19.54 -6.46 11.37
CA VAL A 52 -19.10 -6.43 9.96
C VAL A 52 -20.29 -6.23 9.02
N LEU A 53 -21.41 -6.92 9.30
CA LEU A 53 -22.66 -6.77 8.56
C LEU A 53 -23.34 -5.42 8.75
N ARG A 54 -22.85 -4.56 9.66
CA ARG A 54 -23.38 -3.22 9.92
C ARG A 54 -22.45 -2.08 9.48
N PHE A 55 -21.39 -2.39 8.75
CA PHE A 55 -20.54 -1.35 8.19
C PHE A 55 -21.33 -0.43 7.26
N GLU A 56 -21.18 0.86 7.48
CA GLU A 56 -21.65 1.95 6.63
C GLU A 56 -20.61 3.07 6.63
N ILE A 57 -20.68 3.94 5.62
CA ILE A 57 -19.84 5.13 5.55
C ILE A 57 -20.22 6.04 6.72
N TYR A 58 -19.30 6.20 7.66
CA TYR A 58 -19.40 7.18 8.73
C TYR A 58 -19.03 8.58 8.24
N ARG A 59 -17.98 8.67 7.41
CA ARG A 59 -17.46 9.96 6.93
C ARG A 59 -16.72 9.83 5.60
N LYS A 60 -16.76 10.89 4.80
CA LYS A 60 -15.88 11.14 3.65
C LYS A 60 -14.96 12.31 3.97
N LEU A 61 -13.65 12.09 3.93
CA LEU A 61 -12.59 13.06 4.20
C LEU A 61 -12.14 13.66 2.86
N LYS A 62 -12.54 14.91 2.60
CA LYS A 62 -12.31 15.59 1.31
C LYS A 62 -11.32 16.73 1.46
N SER A 63 -10.17 16.62 0.81
CA SER A 63 -9.18 17.69 0.73
C SER A 63 -8.13 17.47 -0.35
N HIS A 64 -7.92 16.23 -0.80
CA HIS A 64 -7.03 15.96 -1.93
C HIS A 64 -7.64 16.49 -3.23
N ARG A 65 -6.77 16.69 -4.24
CA ARG A 65 -7.17 17.16 -5.58
C ARG A 65 -6.88 16.15 -6.69
N GLY A 66 -6.59 14.91 -6.31
CA GLY A 66 -6.34 13.79 -7.22
C GLY A 66 -6.50 12.48 -6.47
N CYS A 67 -6.27 11.36 -7.17
CA CYS A 67 -6.43 10.02 -6.62
C CYS A 67 -5.68 9.86 -5.30
N VAL A 68 -6.28 9.16 -4.33
CA VAL A 68 -5.66 8.88 -3.03
C VAL A 68 -5.11 7.46 -3.02
N ASN A 69 -3.82 7.32 -3.32
CA ASN A 69 -3.16 6.02 -3.51
C ASN A 69 -2.82 5.29 -2.21
N THR A 70 -2.74 6.01 -1.09
CA THR A 70 -2.30 5.44 0.18
C THR A 70 -3.03 6.06 1.36
N ILE A 71 -3.38 5.19 2.31
CA ILE A 71 -3.89 5.54 3.63
C ILE A 71 -3.20 4.66 4.67
N SER A 72 -2.87 5.22 5.83
CA SER A 72 -2.30 4.42 6.93
C SER A 72 -2.54 5.09 8.28
N PHE A 73 -2.96 4.31 9.27
CA PHE A 73 -3.13 4.79 10.64
C PHE A 73 -1.79 4.90 11.37
N ASN A 74 -1.68 5.86 12.30
CA ASN A 74 -0.62 5.84 13.29
C ASN A 74 -0.81 4.68 14.29
N SER A 75 0.20 4.42 15.12
CA SER A 75 0.18 3.29 16.06
C SER A 75 -0.93 3.38 17.11
N SER A 76 -1.36 4.59 17.51
CA SER A 76 -2.49 4.80 18.42
C SER A 76 -3.84 4.76 17.74
N GLY A 77 -3.89 4.87 16.41
CA GLY A 77 -5.10 4.82 15.60
C GLY A 77 -5.87 6.14 15.47
N ASP A 78 -5.54 7.17 16.25
CA ASP A 78 -6.26 8.46 16.25
C ASP A 78 -5.94 9.36 15.04
N ILE A 79 -4.82 9.12 14.35
CA ILE A 79 -4.44 9.87 13.15
C ILE A 79 -4.42 8.95 11.94
N LEU A 80 -5.05 9.39 10.86
CA LEU A 80 -4.90 8.77 9.54
C LEU A 80 -3.99 9.64 8.67
N VAL A 81 -3.03 9.04 7.99
CA VAL A 81 -2.23 9.69 6.93
C VAL A 81 -2.77 9.28 5.58
N SER A 82 -2.79 10.19 4.62
CA SER A 82 -3.06 9.90 3.21
C SER A 82 -2.07 10.57 2.28
N GLY A 83 -1.83 9.97 1.11
CA GLY A 83 -0.99 10.51 0.04
C GLY A 83 -1.66 10.36 -1.33
N SER A 84 -1.43 11.33 -2.21
CA SER A 84 -2.20 11.50 -3.44
C SER A 84 -1.35 11.91 -4.65
N ASP A 85 -1.95 11.81 -5.82
CA ASP A 85 -1.49 12.37 -7.10
C ASP A 85 -1.26 13.89 -7.05
N ASP A 86 -1.93 14.59 -6.14
CA ASP A 86 -1.72 16.03 -5.91
C ASP A 86 -0.37 16.37 -5.23
N ARG A 87 0.44 15.34 -4.95
CA ARG A 87 1.76 15.38 -4.30
C ARG A 87 1.73 15.86 -2.85
N GLN A 88 0.54 15.99 -2.26
CA GLN A 88 0.36 16.32 -0.85
C GLN A 88 0.32 15.05 -0.01
N VAL A 89 0.74 15.21 1.25
CA VAL A 89 0.43 14.27 2.32
C VAL A 89 -0.45 15.00 3.33
N ILE A 90 -1.54 14.36 3.72
CA ILE A 90 -2.51 14.92 4.66
C ILE A 90 -2.57 14.03 5.90
N MET A 91 -2.49 14.65 7.06
CA MET A 91 -2.77 14.02 8.36
C MET A 91 -4.17 14.43 8.80
N TRP A 92 -5.00 13.45 9.12
CA TRP A 92 -6.40 13.63 9.47
C TRP A 92 -6.62 13.31 10.94
N ASP A 93 -7.40 14.16 11.59
CA ASP A 93 -8.27 13.71 12.67
C ASP A 93 -9.51 13.12 12.01
N TRP A 94 -9.50 11.79 11.83
CA TRP A 94 -10.53 11.11 11.07
C TRP A 94 -11.87 11.03 11.83
N GLU A 95 -11.84 11.08 13.17
CA GLU A 95 -13.03 10.98 14.01
C GLU A 95 -13.89 12.25 13.85
N ILE A 96 -13.23 13.40 13.99
CA ILE A 96 -13.86 14.72 13.82
C ILE A 96 -14.03 15.07 12.34
N GLY A 97 -13.15 14.57 11.47
CA GLY A 97 -13.16 14.82 10.03
C GLY A 97 -12.35 16.02 9.59
N ASN A 98 -11.38 16.45 10.41
CA ASN A 98 -10.60 17.66 10.16
C ASN A 98 -9.21 17.32 9.64
N VAL A 99 -8.70 18.18 8.76
CA VAL A 99 -7.28 18.18 8.39
C VAL A 99 -6.47 18.70 9.57
N LYS A 100 -5.64 17.85 10.16
CA LYS A 100 -4.71 18.21 11.24
C LYS A 100 -3.47 18.91 10.66
N LEU A 101 -2.98 18.42 9.53
CA LEU A 101 -1.85 18.98 8.81
C LEU A 101 -1.94 18.58 7.33
N SER A 102 -1.56 19.49 6.45
CA SER A 102 -1.37 19.21 5.02
C SER A 102 -0.06 19.84 4.57
N PHE A 103 0.76 19.08 3.84
CA PHE A 103 2.05 19.56 3.35
C PHE A 103 2.46 18.91 2.03
N HIS A 104 3.24 19.65 1.24
CA HIS A 104 3.82 19.13 0.01
C HIS A 104 4.92 18.12 0.36
N SER A 105 4.77 16.88 -0.12
CA SER A 105 5.69 15.77 0.18
C SER A 105 7.14 16.02 -0.29
N GLY A 106 7.29 16.90 -1.28
CA GLY A 106 8.55 17.16 -1.97
C GLY A 106 8.80 16.21 -3.15
N HIS A 107 7.88 15.28 -3.40
CA HIS A 107 7.86 14.48 -4.62
C HIS A 107 7.42 15.32 -5.81
N HIS A 108 7.87 14.93 -7.01
CA HIS A 108 7.50 15.57 -8.26
C HIS A 108 6.40 14.82 -9.01
N ASN A 109 6.03 13.63 -8.53
CA ASN A 109 5.02 12.75 -9.11
C ASN A 109 4.16 12.10 -8.00
N ASN A 110 3.18 11.28 -8.39
CA ASN A 110 2.16 10.70 -7.51
C ASN A 110 2.76 10.01 -6.27
N VAL A 111 2.26 10.36 -5.09
CA VAL A 111 2.65 9.71 -3.84
C VAL A 111 1.95 8.36 -3.76
N PHE A 112 2.73 7.27 -3.80
CA PHE A 112 2.22 5.90 -3.82
C PHE A 112 2.15 5.26 -2.43
N ASN A 113 3.02 5.66 -1.51
CA ASN A 113 2.93 5.21 -0.13
C ASN A 113 3.38 6.29 0.86
N ALA A 114 2.68 6.39 1.98
CA ALA A 114 3.02 7.29 3.08
C ALA A 114 2.71 6.59 4.41
N LYS A 115 3.66 6.60 5.34
CA LYS A 115 3.49 6.00 6.67
C LYS A 115 4.10 6.85 7.76
N ILE A 116 3.45 6.87 8.93
CA ILE A 116 3.97 7.50 10.15
C ILE A 116 4.87 6.49 10.85
N MET A 117 6.09 6.90 11.21
CA MET A 117 7.01 6.05 11.98
C MET A 117 6.52 5.93 13.44
N PRO A 118 6.43 4.71 13.99
CA PRO A 118 5.90 4.47 15.33
C PRO A 118 6.83 5.04 16.40
N TYR A 119 6.29 5.38 17.58
CA TYR A 119 7.06 5.91 18.72
C TYR A 119 7.83 7.21 18.41
N THR A 120 7.29 8.05 17.52
CA THR A 120 7.90 9.34 17.14
C THR A 120 6.99 10.54 17.43
N ASP A 121 6.00 10.37 18.31
CA ASP A 121 4.92 11.34 18.58
C ASP A 121 4.23 11.83 17.28
N ASP A 122 4.12 10.93 16.31
CA ASP A 122 3.59 11.15 14.96
C ASP A 122 4.30 12.26 14.16
N ARG A 123 5.56 12.57 14.50
CA ARG A 123 6.33 13.66 13.87
C ARG A 123 7.23 13.22 12.73
N ARG A 124 7.34 11.92 12.48
CA ARG A 124 8.21 11.36 11.43
C ARG A 124 7.38 10.59 10.43
N ILE A 125 7.44 11.00 9.18
CA ILE A 125 6.71 10.38 8.08
C ILE A 125 7.71 9.98 7.01
N VAL A 126 7.50 8.79 6.45
CA VAL A 126 8.26 8.28 5.29
C VAL A 126 7.32 8.13 4.12
N THR A 127 7.79 8.49 2.92
CA THR A 127 6.99 8.47 1.70
C THR A 127 7.77 7.91 0.52
N CYS A 128 7.07 7.25 -0.40
CA CYS A 128 7.60 6.86 -1.70
C CYS A 128 6.60 7.18 -2.82
N ALA A 129 7.11 7.35 -4.03
CA ALA A 129 6.32 7.90 -5.13
C ALA A 129 6.73 7.39 -6.51
N ALA A 130 5.92 7.76 -7.50
CA ALA A 130 6.14 7.49 -8.92
C ALA A 130 7.38 8.19 -9.52
N ASP A 131 8.01 9.12 -8.79
CA ASP A 131 9.29 9.71 -9.18
C ASP A 131 10.51 8.86 -8.76
N GLY A 132 10.26 7.69 -8.18
CA GLY A 132 11.26 6.75 -7.68
C GLY A 132 11.90 7.17 -6.36
N GLN A 133 11.56 8.33 -5.82
CA GLN A 133 12.18 8.81 -4.60
C GLN A 133 11.57 8.14 -3.38
N VAL A 134 12.41 7.92 -2.37
CA VAL A 134 12.00 7.67 -0.99
C VAL A 134 12.39 8.90 -0.19
N ARG A 135 11.41 9.52 0.47
CA ARG A 135 11.59 10.77 1.20
C ARG A 135 11.19 10.62 2.67
N TYR A 136 11.77 11.50 3.47
CA TYR A 136 11.52 11.64 4.89
C TYR A 136 10.97 13.03 5.17
N ALA A 137 9.93 13.11 5.99
CA ALA A 137 9.36 14.34 6.48
C ALA A 137 9.44 14.39 8.00
N GLN A 138 10.08 15.44 8.52
CA GLN A 138 10.14 15.75 9.94
C GLN A 138 9.24 16.94 10.24
N LEU A 139 8.27 16.72 11.12
CA LEU A 139 7.41 17.76 11.66
C LEU A 139 8.10 18.44 12.86
N ALA A 140 8.17 19.76 12.83
CA ALA A 140 8.63 20.59 13.94
C ALA A 140 7.47 21.03 14.84
N GLU A 141 7.76 21.46 16.06
CA GLU A 141 6.75 21.97 17.02
C GLU A 141 6.01 23.20 16.53
N SER A 142 6.66 23.99 15.68
CA SER A 142 6.07 25.15 15.00
C SER A 142 5.00 24.77 13.96
N GLY A 143 4.82 23.47 13.67
CA GLY A 143 3.95 22.97 12.60
C GLY A 143 4.62 22.97 11.22
N SER A 144 5.85 23.50 11.08
CA SER A 144 6.57 23.43 9.82
C SER A 144 7.06 22.01 9.52
N VAL A 145 6.93 21.57 8.28
CA VAL A 145 7.44 20.28 7.81
C VAL A 145 8.70 20.47 6.98
N LYS A 146 9.76 19.77 7.33
CA LYS A 146 10.97 19.68 6.51
C LYS A 146 11.00 18.32 5.81
N THR A 147 11.05 18.33 4.48
CA THR A 147 11.19 17.12 3.67
C THR A 147 12.61 16.97 3.15
N SER A 148 13.13 15.74 3.12
CA SER A 148 14.46 15.40 2.62
C SER A 148 14.44 14.10 1.82
N LEU A 149 15.20 14.06 0.74
CA LEU A 149 15.44 12.84 -0.03
C LEU A 149 16.30 11.87 0.78
N LEU A 150 15.89 10.60 0.87
CA LEU A 150 16.67 9.53 1.49
C LEU A 150 17.35 8.64 0.43
N ALA A 151 16.59 8.19 -0.57
CA ALA A 151 17.09 7.34 -1.65
C ALA A 151 16.26 7.51 -2.92
N LYS A 152 16.71 6.87 -4.00
CA LYS A 152 16.04 6.85 -5.29
C LYS A 152 16.15 5.47 -5.93
N HIS A 153 15.02 4.94 -6.38
CA HIS A 153 14.89 3.77 -7.23
C HIS A 153 15.01 4.13 -8.72
N HIS A 154 15.41 3.18 -9.55
CA HIS A 154 15.43 3.30 -11.01
C HIS A 154 14.06 2.93 -11.61
N GLY A 155 13.10 3.83 -11.46
CA GLY A 155 11.70 3.57 -11.77
C GLY A 155 10.83 3.97 -10.60
N ARG A 156 9.56 3.59 -10.58
CA ARG A 156 8.66 3.98 -9.47
C ARG A 156 8.97 3.22 -8.19
N ALA A 157 8.82 3.89 -7.05
CA ALA A 157 8.89 3.28 -5.73
C ALA A 157 7.46 3.04 -5.21
N HIS A 158 7.07 1.77 -5.06
CA HIS A 158 5.68 1.38 -4.91
C HIS A 158 5.22 1.27 -3.45
N ARG A 159 6.04 0.70 -2.57
CA ARG A 159 5.60 0.31 -1.24
C ARG A 159 6.69 0.49 -0.19
N LEU A 160 6.25 0.79 1.04
CA LEU A 160 7.08 0.88 2.24
C LEU A 160 6.63 -0.14 3.29
N ALA A 161 7.58 -0.76 3.97
CA ALA A 161 7.32 -1.61 5.14
C ALA A 161 8.11 -1.12 6.35
N ILE A 162 7.40 -0.75 7.42
CA ILE A 162 8.02 -0.30 8.68
C ILE A 162 8.33 -1.52 9.55
N GLU A 163 9.52 -1.57 10.13
CA GLU A 163 9.90 -2.62 11.06
C GLU A 163 9.05 -2.52 12.35
N PRO A 164 8.30 -3.59 12.71
CA PRO A 164 7.51 -3.63 13.93
C PRO A 164 8.36 -3.36 15.17
N GLY A 165 7.92 -2.42 16.01
CA GLY A 165 8.64 -2.08 17.25
C GLY A 165 9.79 -1.07 17.08
N SER A 166 10.09 -0.63 15.85
CA SER A 166 11.23 0.23 15.56
C SER A 166 10.82 1.65 15.14
N PRO A 167 11.28 2.70 15.82
CA PRO A 167 11.03 4.09 15.42
C PRO A 167 11.92 4.57 14.27
N HIS A 168 12.79 3.71 13.74
CA HIS A 168 13.89 4.13 12.88
C HIS A 168 14.06 3.29 11.63
N VAL A 169 13.59 2.05 11.62
CA VAL A 169 13.87 1.11 10.53
C VAL A 169 12.66 0.90 9.66
N PHE A 170 12.87 0.98 8.34
CA PHE A 170 11.88 0.63 7.33
C PHE A 170 12.56 0.20 6.03
N TYR A 171 11.77 -0.36 5.13
CA TYR A 171 12.20 -0.90 3.85
C TYR A 171 11.38 -0.28 2.72
N SER A 172 11.96 -0.18 1.53
CA SER A 172 11.25 0.18 0.30
C SER A 172 11.50 -0.84 -0.80
N CYS A 173 10.56 -0.91 -1.75
CA CYS A 173 10.71 -1.66 -3.00
C CYS A 173 10.20 -0.85 -4.19
N GLY A 174 10.75 -1.12 -5.38
CA GLY A 174 10.40 -0.41 -6.62
C GLY A 174 10.45 -1.26 -7.89
N GLU A 175 10.15 -0.63 -9.01
CA GLU A 175 10.13 -1.24 -10.36
C GLU A 175 11.51 -1.73 -10.83
N ASP A 176 12.59 -1.25 -10.21
CA ASP A 176 13.95 -1.72 -10.45
C ASP A 176 14.26 -3.08 -9.81
N GLY A 177 13.31 -3.64 -9.05
CA GLY A 177 13.51 -4.87 -8.29
C GLY A 177 14.35 -4.69 -7.04
N LEU A 178 14.82 -3.48 -6.76
CA LEU A 178 15.68 -3.19 -5.63
C LEU A 178 14.87 -3.17 -4.33
N VAL A 179 15.40 -3.84 -3.31
CA VAL A 179 14.94 -3.69 -1.92
C VAL A 179 15.96 -2.86 -1.16
N GLN A 180 15.52 -1.74 -0.62
CA GLN A 180 16.37 -0.85 0.18
C GLN A 180 15.97 -0.92 1.65
N HIS A 181 16.98 -0.91 2.52
CA HIS A 181 16.84 -0.85 3.98
C HIS A 181 17.32 0.51 4.49
N PHE A 182 16.51 1.11 5.37
CA PHE A 182 16.75 2.43 5.93
C PHE A 182 16.81 2.33 7.45
N ASP A 183 17.87 2.88 8.05
CA ASP A 183 17.90 3.22 9.46
C ASP A 183 18.01 4.74 9.59
N LEU A 184 16.93 5.39 10.02
CA LEU A 184 16.81 6.85 10.15
C LEU A 184 17.79 7.47 11.14
N ARG A 185 18.48 6.68 11.97
CA ARG A 185 19.59 7.16 12.82
C ARG A 185 20.87 7.38 12.02
N THR A 186 20.99 6.69 10.90
CA THR A 186 22.13 6.76 9.98
C THR A 186 21.75 7.57 8.76
N LYS A 187 22.76 8.13 8.07
CA LYS A 187 22.54 8.87 6.81
C LYS A 187 22.62 7.98 5.58
N ASN A 188 23.09 6.74 5.75
CA ASN A 188 23.37 5.84 4.65
C ASN A 188 22.20 4.89 4.47
N VAL A 189 21.77 4.74 3.23
CA VAL A 189 20.79 3.73 2.83
C VAL A 189 21.55 2.48 2.44
N THR A 190 21.02 1.32 2.82
CA THR A 190 21.60 0.02 2.47
C THR A 190 20.79 -0.59 1.36
N GLU A 191 21.39 -0.76 0.19
CA GLU A 191 20.83 -1.55 -0.90
C GLU A 191 21.02 -3.03 -0.56
N LEU A 192 19.92 -3.72 -0.24
CA LEU A 192 20.01 -5.11 0.21
C LEU A 192 20.31 -6.04 -0.98
N PHE A 193 19.44 -6.01 -1.98
CA PHE A 193 19.55 -6.80 -3.20
C PHE A 193 18.58 -6.34 -4.27
N THR A 194 18.84 -6.77 -5.50
CA THR A 194 17.90 -6.69 -6.62
C THR A 194 17.22 -8.05 -6.80
N CYS A 195 15.89 -8.04 -6.85
CA CYS A 195 15.09 -9.25 -7.00
C CYS A 195 15.11 -9.73 -8.44
N HIS A 196 15.52 -10.98 -8.63
CA HIS A 196 15.62 -11.63 -9.93
C HIS A 196 14.57 -12.74 -10.07
N PRO A 197 14.10 -13.00 -11.31
CA PRO A 197 13.28 -14.17 -11.58
C PRO A 197 14.06 -15.46 -11.37
N ILE A 198 13.32 -16.55 -11.23
CA ILE A 198 13.90 -17.88 -11.01
C ILE A 198 14.57 -18.38 -12.30
N ASP A 199 13.98 -18.05 -13.44
CA ASP A 199 14.56 -18.28 -14.76
C ASP A 199 15.32 -17.03 -15.24
N ASP A 200 16.35 -17.22 -16.08
CA ASP A 200 17.32 -16.19 -16.49
C ASP A 200 16.76 -15.00 -17.34
N ARG A 201 15.43 -14.79 -17.40
CA ARG A 201 14.78 -13.67 -18.12
C ARG A 201 13.44 -13.30 -17.48
N PRO A 202 13.09 -12.02 -17.23
CA PRO A 202 13.81 -10.74 -17.44
C PRO A 202 14.98 -10.48 -16.46
N PRO A 203 15.80 -9.42 -16.63
CA PRO A 203 16.93 -9.18 -15.73
C PRO A 203 16.52 -8.82 -14.31
N VAL A 204 15.33 -8.27 -14.07
CA VAL A 204 14.82 -7.88 -12.74
C VAL A 204 13.31 -8.06 -12.68
N ILE A 205 12.77 -8.29 -11.49
CA ILE A 205 11.32 -8.29 -11.24
C ILE A 205 10.91 -6.93 -10.73
N GLN A 206 9.90 -6.32 -11.36
CA GLN A 206 9.34 -5.07 -10.86
C GLN A 206 8.57 -5.33 -9.56
N LEU A 207 9.02 -4.79 -8.44
CA LEU A 207 8.39 -5.06 -7.14
C LEU A 207 7.24 -4.09 -6.87
N ASN A 208 6.08 -4.65 -6.56
CA ASN A 208 4.86 -3.90 -6.24
C ASN A 208 4.57 -3.88 -4.74
N ALA A 209 5.00 -4.91 -4.01
CA ALA A 209 4.62 -5.12 -2.63
C ALA A 209 5.79 -5.62 -1.78
N ILE A 210 5.85 -5.11 -0.56
CA ILE A 210 6.73 -5.56 0.52
C ILE A 210 5.96 -5.55 1.84
N ALA A 211 6.16 -6.57 2.66
CA ALA A 211 5.58 -6.68 4.00
C ALA A 211 6.57 -7.34 4.96
N ILE A 212 6.60 -6.91 6.22
CA ILE A 212 7.43 -7.48 7.29
C ILE A 212 6.52 -8.31 8.20
N ASP A 213 6.99 -9.47 8.63
CA ASP A 213 6.26 -10.30 9.58
C ASP A 213 6.18 -9.58 10.94
N PRO A 214 4.97 -9.30 11.48
CA PRO A 214 4.80 -8.59 12.73
C PRO A 214 5.32 -9.36 13.95
N ARG A 215 5.46 -10.69 13.85
CA ARG A 215 5.95 -11.55 14.96
C ARG A 215 7.45 -11.77 14.92
N ASP A 216 8.02 -11.86 13.72
CA ASP A 216 9.47 -11.98 13.52
C ASP A 216 9.95 -10.92 12.52
N PRO A 217 10.35 -9.72 13.00
CA PRO A 217 10.83 -8.63 12.15
C PRO A 217 12.06 -8.98 11.30
N ASN A 218 12.71 -10.13 11.53
CA ASN A 218 13.79 -10.60 10.67
C ASN A 218 13.27 -11.14 9.33
N LEU A 219 11.99 -11.47 9.23
CA LEU A 219 11.37 -12.03 8.04
C LEU A 219 10.56 -10.97 7.30
N PHE A 220 10.79 -10.86 6.00
CA PHE A 220 10.01 -9.97 5.14
C PHE A 220 9.75 -10.61 3.79
N ALA A 221 8.55 -10.37 3.26
CA ALA A 221 8.11 -10.86 1.96
C ALA A 221 8.14 -9.75 0.93
N VAL A 222 8.57 -10.08 -0.28
CA VAL A 222 8.52 -9.20 -1.45
C VAL A 222 7.85 -9.91 -2.62
N ALA A 223 7.12 -9.15 -3.43
CA ALA A 223 6.45 -9.66 -4.61
C ALA A 223 6.22 -8.55 -5.64
N GLY A 224 5.99 -8.95 -6.90
CA GLY A 224 6.05 -8.03 -8.01
C GLY A 224 5.36 -8.54 -9.27
N SER A 225 5.96 -8.25 -10.42
CA SER A 225 5.44 -8.59 -11.75
C SER A 225 5.43 -10.08 -12.09
N ASP A 226 5.77 -10.96 -11.14
CA ASP A 226 5.79 -12.40 -11.31
C ASP A 226 4.89 -13.11 -10.28
N GLN A 227 4.69 -14.41 -10.49
CA GLN A 227 3.76 -15.24 -9.73
C GLN A 227 4.23 -15.60 -8.31
N PHE A 228 5.50 -15.34 -7.98
CA PHE A 228 6.11 -15.79 -6.73
C PHE A 228 6.20 -14.69 -5.67
N THR A 229 5.64 -14.96 -4.48
CA THR A 229 6.05 -14.22 -3.29
C THR A 229 7.33 -14.83 -2.73
N ARG A 230 8.31 -13.99 -2.40
CA ARG A 230 9.61 -14.41 -1.87
C ARG A 230 9.75 -13.96 -0.43
N LEU A 231 9.99 -14.90 0.48
CA LEU A 231 10.26 -14.62 1.88
C LEU A 231 11.78 -14.60 2.11
N TYR A 232 12.28 -13.49 2.63
CA TYR A 232 13.68 -13.28 2.96
C TYR A 232 13.88 -13.23 4.47
N ASP A 233 15.08 -13.61 4.92
CA ASP A 233 15.53 -13.49 6.30
C ASP A 233 16.70 -12.51 6.33
N ILE A 234 16.51 -11.34 6.96
CA ILE A 234 17.52 -10.27 7.02
C ILE A 234 18.82 -10.73 7.71
N ARG A 235 18.76 -11.76 8.57
CA ARG A 235 19.93 -12.29 9.26
C ARG A 235 20.86 -13.06 8.32
N LYS A 236 20.38 -13.45 7.14
CA LYS A 236 21.20 -14.04 6.07
C LYS A 236 21.96 -12.99 5.26
N TYR A 237 21.65 -11.70 5.44
CA TYR A 237 22.38 -10.63 4.79
C TYR A 237 23.80 -10.53 5.33
N LYS A 238 24.77 -10.46 4.41
CA LYS A 238 26.14 -10.11 4.74
C LYS A 238 26.20 -8.58 4.79
N TRP A 239 26.31 -8.03 6.00
CA TRP A 239 26.45 -6.57 6.24
C TRP A 239 27.82 -6.02 5.79
N ASP A 240 28.50 -6.70 4.87
CA ASP A 240 29.76 -6.29 4.26
C ASP A 240 29.56 -5.44 3.00
N GLY A 241 28.30 -5.14 2.64
CA GLY A 241 27.94 -4.39 1.44
C GLY A 241 27.96 -5.24 0.17
N SER A 242 28.11 -6.56 0.29
CA SER A 242 27.91 -7.47 -0.83
C SER A 242 26.45 -7.47 -1.27
N THR A 243 26.23 -7.43 -2.58
CA THR A 243 24.90 -7.62 -3.19
C THR A 243 24.49 -9.09 -3.22
N ASP A 244 25.35 -10.01 -2.77
CA ASP A 244 25.06 -11.43 -2.54
C ASP A 244 24.22 -11.60 -1.26
N PHE A 245 23.06 -10.94 -1.23
CA PHE A 245 22.02 -11.26 -0.26
C PHE A 245 21.55 -12.68 -0.55
N GLY A 246 21.54 -13.54 0.47
CA GLY A 246 21.19 -14.95 0.29
C GLY A 246 19.85 -15.14 -0.44
N GLN A 247 19.74 -16.23 -1.20
CA GLN A 247 18.50 -16.61 -1.89
C GLN A 247 17.29 -16.56 -0.94
N PRO A 248 16.07 -16.31 -1.47
CA PRO A 248 14.83 -16.39 -0.70
C PRO A 248 14.82 -17.62 0.20
N ALA A 249 14.41 -17.46 1.46
CA ALA A 249 14.23 -18.60 2.36
C ALA A 249 13.11 -19.51 1.86
N TYR A 250 12.04 -18.92 1.35
CA TYR A 250 10.89 -19.63 0.80
C TYR A 250 10.25 -18.85 -0.35
N TYR A 251 9.63 -19.58 -1.26
CA TYR A 251 8.76 -19.08 -2.31
C TYR A 251 7.31 -19.50 -2.05
N PHE A 252 6.35 -18.65 -2.35
CA PHE A 252 4.92 -18.97 -2.25
C PHE A 252 4.24 -18.66 -3.57
N CYS A 253 3.54 -19.65 -4.13
CA CYS A 253 2.76 -19.52 -5.36
C CYS A 253 1.68 -20.62 -5.37
N PRO A 254 0.42 -20.31 -5.75
CA PRO A 254 -0.60 -21.35 -5.94
C PRO A 254 -0.16 -22.34 -7.03
N PRO A 255 -0.36 -23.65 -6.87
CA PRO A 255 0.19 -24.65 -7.80
C PRO A 255 -0.19 -24.47 -9.27
N HIS A 256 -1.36 -23.91 -9.56
CA HIS A 256 -1.85 -23.69 -10.92
C HIS A 256 -1.29 -22.41 -11.58
N LEU A 257 -0.69 -21.50 -10.80
CA LEU A 257 -0.08 -20.26 -11.30
C LEU A 257 1.43 -20.40 -11.49
N ILE A 258 2.05 -21.51 -11.08
CA ILE A 258 3.51 -21.70 -11.15
C ILE A 258 4.03 -21.50 -12.59
N SER A 259 3.27 -21.90 -13.61
CA SER A 259 3.62 -21.75 -15.02
C SER A 259 2.91 -20.58 -15.71
N ASP A 260 2.22 -19.73 -14.96
CA ASP A 260 1.49 -18.58 -15.52
C ASP A 260 2.33 -17.32 -15.39
N GLU A 261 2.93 -16.90 -16.49
CA GLU A 261 3.76 -15.68 -16.56
C GLU A 261 2.93 -14.40 -16.77
N GLN A 262 1.60 -14.50 -16.93
CA GLN A 262 0.75 -13.32 -17.13
C GLN A 262 0.28 -12.71 -15.81
N VAL A 263 0.39 -13.45 -14.71
CA VAL A 263 0.01 -12.98 -13.39
C VAL A 263 1.21 -12.38 -12.63
N GLY A 264 0.90 -11.41 -11.81
CA GLY A 264 1.77 -10.69 -10.92
C GLY A 264 1.04 -10.38 -9.63
N ILE A 265 1.81 -10.08 -8.59
CA ILE A 265 1.31 -9.81 -7.26
C ILE A 265 1.27 -8.30 -7.04
N THR A 266 0.16 -7.85 -6.48
CA THR A 266 -0.13 -6.43 -6.24
C THR A 266 -0.13 -6.07 -4.76
N GLY A 267 -0.45 -7.03 -3.88
CA GLY A 267 -0.62 -6.77 -2.46
C GLY A 267 -0.12 -7.93 -1.61
N LEU A 268 0.53 -7.58 -0.50
CA LEU A 268 1.00 -8.49 0.54
C LEU A 268 0.56 -7.99 1.92
N ALA A 269 0.18 -8.91 2.80
CA ALA A 269 -0.01 -8.64 4.22
C ALA A 269 0.32 -9.88 5.06
N PHE A 270 0.87 -9.66 6.24
CA PHE A 270 1.06 -10.71 7.25
C PHE A 270 -0.03 -10.64 8.32
N SER A 271 -0.43 -11.82 8.81
CA SER A 271 -1.28 -11.92 9.99
C SER A 271 -0.45 -11.85 11.26
N ASP A 272 -1.11 -11.61 12.40
CA ASP A 272 -0.52 -11.74 13.73
C ASP A 272 -0.08 -13.18 14.08
N GLN A 273 -0.30 -14.13 13.16
CA GLN A 273 0.13 -15.52 13.26
C GLN A 273 1.21 -15.90 12.23
N SER A 274 1.78 -14.91 11.53
CA SER A 274 2.77 -15.13 10.47
C SER A 274 2.23 -15.90 9.25
N GLU A 275 0.92 -15.82 9.02
CA GLU A 275 0.31 -16.28 7.76
C GLU A 275 0.43 -15.15 6.73
N LEU A 276 0.65 -15.52 5.47
CA LEU A 276 0.92 -14.60 4.38
C LEU A 276 -0.28 -14.53 3.44
N LEU A 277 -0.80 -13.33 3.26
CA LEU A 277 -1.91 -13.02 2.35
C LEU A 277 -1.36 -12.36 1.09
N VAL A 278 -1.75 -12.86 -0.07
CA VAL A 278 -1.20 -12.47 -1.37
C VAL A 278 -2.34 -12.18 -2.34
N SER A 279 -2.35 -10.98 -2.93
CA SER A 279 -3.33 -10.56 -3.94
C SER A 279 -2.70 -10.53 -5.33
N TYR A 280 -3.22 -11.36 -6.23
CA TYR A 280 -2.77 -11.46 -7.63
C TYR A 280 -3.62 -10.56 -8.53
N ASN A 281 -3.00 -10.01 -9.58
CA ASN A 281 -3.74 -9.40 -10.67
C ASN A 281 -4.40 -10.49 -11.53
N ASP A 282 -5.53 -10.14 -12.15
CA ASP A 282 -6.35 -11.00 -13.00
C ASP A 282 -6.73 -12.37 -12.37
N GLU A 283 -6.56 -12.47 -11.05
CA GLU A 283 -6.83 -13.64 -10.22
C GLU A 283 -7.39 -13.21 -8.85
N PHE A 284 -7.29 -14.08 -7.85
CA PHE A 284 -7.88 -14.02 -6.53
C PHE A 284 -6.82 -13.73 -5.46
N ILE A 285 -7.29 -13.69 -4.21
CA ILE A 285 -6.42 -13.55 -3.05
C ILE A 285 -6.19 -14.93 -2.44
N TYR A 286 -4.95 -15.22 -2.07
CA TYR A 286 -4.54 -16.48 -1.46
C TYR A 286 -3.94 -16.26 -0.08
N LEU A 287 -4.28 -17.16 0.85
CA LEU A 287 -3.66 -17.24 2.17
C LEU A 287 -2.74 -18.46 2.24
N PHE A 288 -1.49 -18.19 2.55
CA PHE A 288 -0.44 -19.18 2.78
C PHE A 288 -0.08 -19.26 4.26
N THR A 289 0.04 -20.48 4.77
CA THR A 289 0.68 -20.76 6.05
C THR A 289 2.17 -21.04 5.85
N GLN A 290 2.96 -20.96 6.92
CA GLN A 290 4.42 -21.11 6.84
C GLN A 290 4.87 -22.46 6.23
N ASP A 291 4.10 -23.52 6.42
CA ASP A 291 4.36 -24.87 5.89
C ASP A 291 4.08 -25.03 4.39
N MET A 292 3.40 -24.08 3.77
CA MET A 292 3.12 -24.06 2.32
C MET A 292 4.27 -23.50 1.49
N GLY A 293 5.31 -22.95 2.14
CA GLY A 293 6.47 -22.39 1.45
C GLY A 293 7.23 -23.44 0.66
N LEU A 294 7.42 -23.19 -0.63
CA LEU A 294 8.33 -23.94 -1.48
C LEU A 294 9.76 -23.55 -1.08
N GLY A 295 10.60 -24.53 -0.75
CA GLY A 295 12.01 -24.27 -0.45
C GLY A 295 12.76 -23.72 -1.68
N PRO A 296 13.97 -23.18 -1.51
CA PRO A 296 14.74 -22.57 -2.59
C PRO A 296 14.99 -23.54 -3.76
N ASP A 297 15.29 -24.80 -3.44
CA ASP A 297 15.60 -25.86 -4.41
C ASP A 297 14.34 -26.51 -5.04
N ALA A 298 13.17 -26.30 -4.44
CA ALA A 298 11.93 -26.94 -4.87
C ALA A 298 11.36 -26.29 -6.13
N VAL A 299 11.55 -24.97 -6.29
CA VAL A 299 10.99 -24.26 -7.45
C VAL A 299 11.78 -24.54 -8.72
N THR A 300 13.11 -24.63 -8.65
CA THR A 300 13.96 -25.03 -9.78
C THR A 300 13.70 -26.48 -10.21
N SER A 301 13.41 -27.36 -9.24
CA SER A 301 13.07 -28.76 -9.50
C SER A 301 11.70 -28.93 -10.13
N GLU A 302 10.67 -28.17 -9.75
CA GLU A 302 9.33 -28.25 -10.38
C GLU A 302 9.31 -27.67 -11.80
N VAL A 303 10.09 -26.61 -12.07
CA VAL A 303 10.29 -26.08 -13.44
C VAL A 303 11.05 -27.10 -14.31
N ALA A 304 11.94 -27.90 -13.73
CA ALA A 304 12.64 -28.99 -14.42
C ALA A 304 11.84 -30.32 -14.47
N ALA A 305 10.87 -30.53 -13.58
CA ALA A 305 10.14 -31.79 -13.40
C ALA A 305 8.81 -31.85 -14.17
N SER A 306 8.78 -31.31 -15.40
CA SER A 306 7.89 -31.84 -16.44
C SER A 306 8.24 -33.29 -16.83
N SER A 307 9.20 -33.91 -16.15
CA SER A 307 9.57 -35.32 -16.31
C SER A 307 10.06 -35.91 -14.98
N SER A 308 9.20 -36.75 -14.39
CA SER A 308 9.50 -37.78 -13.39
C SER A 308 9.19 -37.47 -11.91
N SER A 309 8.47 -38.44 -11.35
CA SER A 309 7.90 -38.54 -10.00
C SER A 309 8.95 -38.67 -8.89
N THR A 310 8.72 -38.06 -7.72
CA THR A 310 8.56 -38.76 -6.42
C THR A 310 8.30 -37.81 -5.25
N VAL A 311 7.54 -38.32 -4.27
CA VAL A 311 7.10 -37.73 -2.98
C VAL A 311 6.00 -36.67 -3.08
N LEU A 312 4.77 -37.15 -3.25
CA LEU A 312 3.55 -36.38 -2.97
C LEU A 312 3.47 -36.09 -1.46
N LYS A 313 4.07 -34.99 -0.99
CA LYS A 313 3.42 -34.25 0.09
C LYS A 313 2.03 -33.90 -0.45
N GLU A 314 0.96 -34.25 0.26
CA GLU A 314 -0.37 -33.74 -0.07
C GLU A 314 -0.23 -32.22 -0.22
N LYS A 315 -0.26 -31.70 -1.45
CA LYS A 315 -0.15 -30.27 -1.72
C LYS A 315 -1.40 -29.64 -1.12
N VAL A 316 -1.27 -29.11 0.09
CA VAL A 316 -2.34 -28.36 0.75
C VAL A 316 -2.55 -27.11 -0.10
N ASN A 317 -3.68 -27.03 -0.78
CA ASN A 317 -4.00 -25.85 -1.56
C ASN A 317 -4.23 -24.66 -0.62
N PRO A 318 -3.68 -23.49 -0.95
CA PRO A 318 -3.91 -22.29 -0.17
C PRO A 318 -5.40 -21.93 -0.15
N GLN A 319 -5.85 -21.33 0.94
CA GLN A 319 -7.21 -20.80 1.02
C GLN A 319 -7.35 -19.64 0.04
N VAL A 320 -8.44 -19.65 -0.74
CA VAL A 320 -8.72 -18.64 -1.77
C VAL A 320 -9.91 -17.76 -1.39
N TYR A 321 -9.85 -16.47 -1.73
CA TYR A 321 -10.94 -15.50 -1.57
C TYR A 321 -11.33 -14.92 -2.93
N LYS A 322 -12.57 -15.17 -3.34
CA LYS A 322 -13.06 -14.88 -4.70
C LYS A 322 -14.07 -13.74 -4.71
N GLY A 323 -14.21 -13.11 -5.88
CA GLY A 323 -15.25 -12.11 -6.17
C GLY A 323 -14.70 -10.69 -6.38
N HIS A 324 -13.55 -10.35 -5.79
CA HIS A 324 -12.89 -9.09 -6.12
C HIS A 324 -12.30 -9.16 -7.54
N MET A 325 -12.25 -8.00 -8.19
CA MET A 325 -11.52 -7.80 -9.45
C MET A 325 -10.26 -7.00 -9.20
N ASN A 326 -9.16 -7.47 -9.79
CA ASN A 326 -7.84 -6.85 -9.73
C ASN A 326 -7.12 -6.85 -11.08
N SER A 327 -7.50 -6.00 -12.01
CA SER A 327 -6.94 -5.94 -13.37
C SER A 327 -6.45 -4.56 -13.80
N GLU A 328 -6.76 -3.50 -13.04
CA GLU A 328 -6.45 -2.13 -13.45
C GLU A 328 -5.31 -1.47 -12.65
N THR A 329 -5.24 -1.73 -11.35
CA THR A 329 -4.34 -1.04 -10.41
C THR A 329 -3.69 -1.99 -9.41
N VAL A 330 -2.61 -1.53 -8.76
CA VAL A 330 -2.00 -2.22 -7.63
C VAL A 330 -2.91 -2.07 -6.40
N LYS A 331 -3.34 -3.19 -5.80
CA LYS A 331 -4.28 -3.20 -4.67
C LYS A 331 -3.62 -3.57 -3.35
N GLY A 332 -4.08 -2.89 -2.30
CA GLY A 332 -3.86 -3.32 -0.92
C GLY A 332 -4.79 -4.47 -0.55
N VAL A 333 -4.26 -5.42 0.21
CA VAL A 333 -5.01 -6.47 0.89
C VAL A 333 -4.65 -6.44 2.37
N ASN A 334 -5.61 -6.66 3.27
CA ASN A 334 -5.37 -6.58 4.70
C ASN A 334 -6.18 -7.62 5.49
N PHE A 335 -5.63 -8.01 6.64
CA PHE A 335 -6.39 -8.74 7.64
C PHE A 335 -7.23 -7.79 8.47
N PHE A 336 -8.39 -8.25 8.92
CA PHE A 336 -9.30 -7.48 9.75
C PHE A 336 -9.78 -8.30 10.95
N GLY A 337 -9.95 -7.63 12.08
CA GLY A 337 -10.30 -8.25 13.35
C GLY A 337 -9.10 -8.45 14.28
N PRO A 338 -9.33 -8.55 15.60
CA PRO A 338 -8.30 -8.60 16.63
C PRO A 338 -7.38 -9.83 16.57
N LYS A 339 -7.79 -10.89 15.85
CA LYS A 339 -7.00 -12.09 15.60
C LYS A 339 -6.97 -12.46 14.11
N CYS A 340 -7.15 -11.46 13.24
CA CYS A 340 -7.22 -11.66 11.78
C CYS A 340 -8.35 -12.63 11.38
N GLU A 341 -9.53 -12.49 11.98
CA GLU A 341 -10.69 -13.34 11.67
C GLU A 341 -11.24 -13.13 10.26
N TYR A 342 -10.97 -11.97 9.67
CA TYR A 342 -11.44 -11.56 8.36
C TYR A 342 -10.29 -11.15 7.44
N VAL A 343 -10.58 -11.18 6.15
CA VAL A 343 -9.76 -10.61 5.08
C VAL A 343 -10.57 -9.51 4.41
N ALA A 344 -9.92 -8.37 4.09
CA ALA A 344 -10.54 -7.26 3.39
C ALA A 344 -9.68 -6.83 2.19
N SER A 345 -10.34 -6.46 1.09
CA SER A 345 -9.69 -5.96 -0.11
C SER A 345 -10.58 -4.97 -0.87
N GLY A 346 -9.95 -4.03 -1.55
CA GLY A 346 -10.59 -3.17 -2.54
C GLY A 346 -10.76 -3.89 -3.89
N SER A 347 -11.49 -3.28 -4.81
CA SER A 347 -11.73 -3.84 -6.14
C SER A 347 -11.90 -2.76 -7.21
N ASP A 348 -11.60 -3.14 -8.46
CA ASP A 348 -11.82 -2.32 -9.65
C ASP A 348 -13.29 -2.07 -10.02
N CYS A 349 -14.24 -2.66 -9.28
CA CYS A 349 -15.65 -2.30 -9.39
C CYS A 349 -16.10 -1.20 -8.41
N GLY A 350 -15.17 -0.60 -7.67
CA GLY A 350 -15.47 0.48 -6.73
C GLY A 350 -15.96 -0.04 -5.38
N ARG A 351 -15.80 -1.34 -5.13
CA ARG A 351 -16.33 -2.01 -3.94
C ARG A 351 -15.23 -2.54 -3.04
N ILE A 352 -15.55 -2.62 -1.76
CA ILE A 352 -14.77 -3.33 -0.75
C ILE A 352 -15.43 -4.68 -0.51
N PHE A 353 -14.61 -5.72 -0.44
CA PHE A 353 -15.04 -7.08 -0.14
C PHE A 353 -14.43 -7.52 1.21
N ILE A 354 -15.22 -8.20 2.03
CA ILE A 354 -14.79 -8.76 3.31
C ILE A 354 -15.22 -10.23 3.38
N TRP A 355 -14.24 -11.10 3.65
CA TRP A 355 -14.44 -12.53 3.81
C TRP A 355 -14.07 -12.99 5.22
N LYS A 356 -14.65 -14.09 5.70
CA LYS A 356 -14.08 -14.84 6.83
C LYS A 356 -12.76 -15.45 6.40
N LYS A 357 -11.70 -15.25 7.19
CA LYS A 357 -10.39 -15.85 6.94
C LYS A 357 -10.52 -17.37 6.82
N ARG A 358 -11.23 -17.99 7.78
CA ARG A 358 -11.52 -19.44 7.79
C ARG A 358 -12.63 -19.77 6.80
N GLY A 359 -12.33 -20.62 5.82
CA GLY A 359 -13.31 -21.13 4.84
C GLY A 359 -13.55 -20.20 3.64
N GLY A 360 -13.08 -18.95 3.68
CA GLY A 360 -13.18 -18.04 2.53
C GLY A 360 -14.61 -17.57 2.20
N GLU A 361 -15.52 -17.67 3.17
CA GLU A 361 -16.91 -17.23 3.01
C GLU A 361 -16.94 -15.70 2.83
N LEU A 362 -17.50 -15.21 1.73
CA LEU A 362 -17.76 -13.79 1.52
C LEU A 362 -18.90 -13.35 2.45
N ILE A 363 -18.65 -12.36 3.30
CA ILE A 363 -19.62 -11.90 4.31
C ILE A 363 -20.20 -10.54 3.95
N ARG A 364 -19.37 -9.64 3.42
CA ARG A 364 -19.80 -8.27 3.16
C ARG A 364 -19.21 -7.72 1.88
N VAL A 365 -20.04 -6.97 1.16
CA VAL A 365 -19.62 -6.10 0.06
C VAL A 365 -20.17 -4.70 0.29
N MET A 366 -19.36 -3.68 0.00
CA MET A 366 -19.66 -2.27 0.29
C MET A 366 -19.28 -1.41 -0.91
N ASP A 367 -20.21 -0.61 -1.41
CA ASP A 367 -19.95 0.38 -2.47
C ASP A 367 -19.18 1.57 -1.89
N ALA A 368 -17.90 1.70 -2.25
CA ALA A 368 -17.01 2.71 -1.72
C ALA A 368 -16.79 3.83 -2.73
N ASP A 369 -16.24 3.52 -3.90
CA ASP A 369 -15.88 4.46 -4.94
C ASP A 369 -16.71 4.17 -6.20
N GLU A 370 -16.88 5.16 -7.08
CA GLU A 370 -17.51 4.96 -8.37
C GLU A 370 -16.65 4.08 -9.29
N ASP A 371 -15.32 4.23 -9.23
CA ASP A 371 -14.39 3.53 -10.10
C ASP A 371 -13.62 2.43 -9.36
N VAL A 372 -12.44 2.72 -8.81
CA VAL A 372 -11.54 1.69 -8.25
C VAL A 372 -11.18 2.03 -6.82
N VAL A 373 -11.24 1.03 -5.94
CA VAL A 373 -10.71 1.10 -4.57
C VAL A 373 -9.33 0.45 -4.54
N ASN A 374 -8.29 1.26 -4.32
CA ASN A 374 -6.89 0.81 -4.31
C ASN A 374 -6.45 0.35 -2.92
N CYS A 375 -6.93 1.01 -1.86
CA CYS A 375 -6.47 0.78 -0.50
C CYS A 375 -7.65 0.58 0.45
N VAL A 376 -7.53 -0.42 1.31
CA VAL A 376 -8.45 -0.68 2.43
C VAL A 376 -7.58 -0.94 3.65
N GLU A 377 -7.55 -0.02 4.60
CA GLU A 377 -6.73 -0.11 5.80
C GLU A 377 -7.63 -0.27 7.03
N PRO A 378 -7.48 -1.34 7.83
CA PRO A 378 -8.20 -1.49 9.08
C PRO A 378 -7.62 -0.57 10.17
N HIS A 379 -8.48 -0.04 11.03
CA HIS A 379 -8.00 0.65 12.23
C HIS A 379 -7.20 -0.32 13.10
N PRO A 380 -6.12 0.08 13.80
CA PRO A 380 -5.34 -0.84 14.63
C PRO A 380 -6.09 -1.33 15.88
N HIS A 381 -7.01 -0.53 16.46
CA HIS A 381 -7.63 -0.81 17.78
C HIS A 381 -9.16 -0.94 17.80
N GLU A 382 -9.87 -0.59 16.73
CA GLU A 382 -11.34 -0.47 16.69
C GLU A 382 -11.97 -1.22 15.52
N VAL A 383 -13.27 -1.48 15.58
CA VAL A 383 -14.04 -2.07 14.45
C VAL A 383 -14.29 -0.96 13.43
N MET A 384 -13.27 -0.62 12.65
CA MET A 384 -13.35 0.45 11.66
C MET A 384 -12.40 0.14 10.51
N LEU A 385 -12.79 0.57 9.31
CA LEU A 385 -11.97 0.52 8.10
C LEU A 385 -11.88 1.93 7.51
N ALA A 386 -10.74 2.23 6.91
CA ALA A 386 -10.59 3.34 5.99
C ALA A 386 -10.38 2.79 4.58
N SER A 387 -10.88 3.48 3.56
CA SER A 387 -10.64 3.13 2.16
C SER A 387 -10.33 4.34 1.30
N SER A 388 -9.56 4.13 0.25
CA SER A 388 -9.24 5.13 -0.76
C SER A 388 -8.98 4.48 -2.13
N GLY A 389 -9.01 5.28 -3.18
CA GLY A 389 -8.95 4.79 -4.54
C GLY A 389 -8.63 5.86 -5.57
N LEU A 390 -9.29 5.79 -6.73
CA LEU A 390 -9.15 6.79 -7.79
C LEU A 390 -9.94 8.08 -7.52
N GLU A 391 -10.77 8.09 -6.48
CA GLU A 391 -11.41 9.32 -6.00
C GLU A 391 -10.45 10.19 -5.17
N ASP A 392 -10.85 11.45 -4.98
CA ASP A 392 -10.11 12.49 -4.25
C ASP A 392 -10.40 12.51 -2.73
N ASP A 393 -11.13 11.52 -2.23
CA ASP A 393 -11.56 11.43 -0.84
C ASP A 393 -11.09 10.13 -0.17
N VAL A 394 -11.12 10.15 1.16
CA VAL A 394 -10.91 8.96 2.00
C VAL A 394 -12.20 8.66 2.73
N LYS A 395 -12.62 7.39 2.73
CA LYS A 395 -13.90 6.97 3.33
C LYS A 395 -13.63 6.21 4.63
N ILE A 396 -14.31 6.60 5.71
CA ILE A 396 -14.25 5.96 7.02
C ILE A 396 -15.53 5.14 7.24
N TRP A 397 -15.37 3.89 7.64
CA TRP A 397 -16.44 2.90 7.76
C TRP A 397 -16.61 2.45 9.20
N THR A 398 -17.82 2.55 9.76
CA THR A 398 -18.10 2.10 11.14
C THR A 398 -19.34 1.21 11.20
N PRO A 399 -19.45 0.30 12.19
CA PRO A 399 -20.55 -0.65 12.31
C PRO A 399 -21.79 0.00 12.94
N LYS A 400 -22.28 1.08 12.34
CA LYS A 400 -23.40 1.89 12.87
C LYS A 400 -24.75 1.63 12.20
N ALA A 401 -24.77 0.86 11.11
CA ALA A 401 -26.01 0.58 10.41
C ALA A 401 -27.02 -0.15 11.29
N ILE A 402 -28.29 0.29 11.22
CA ILE A 402 -29.41 -0.29 11.97
C ILE A 402 -29.74 -1.69 11.44
N GLU A 403 -29.65 -1.87 10.13
CA GLU A 403 -29.94 -3.14 9.47
C GLU A 403 -28.65 -3.88 9.12
N LYS A 404 -28.71 -5.21 9.15
CA LYS A 404 -27.64 -6.05 8.64
C LYS A 404 -27.70 -6.04 7.14
N ALA A 405 -26.57 -5.82 6.48
CA ALA A 405 -26.52 -5.96 5.04
C ALA A 405 -26.72 -7.40 4.61
N ILE A 406 -27.33 -7.53 3.44
CA ILE A 406 -27.52 -8.79 2.74
C ILE A 406 -26.58 -8.75 1.53
N LEU A 407 -25.95 -9.87 1.21
CA LEU A 407 -25.10 -9.96 0.03
C LEU A 407 -25.92 -9.71 -1.25
N PRO A 408 -25.40 -8.91 -2.20
CA PRO A 408 -26.03 -8.73 -3.50
C PRO A 408 -26.21 -10.06 -4.26
N THR A 409 -27.38 -10.26 -4.85
CA THR A 409 -27.80 -11.53 -5.50
C THR A 409 -26.92 -11.95 -6.69
N ASN A 410 -26.17 -11.01 -7.30
CA ASN A 410 -25.33 -11.25 -8.50
C ASN A 410 -23.86 -10.85 -8.28
N ILE A 411 -23.31 -11.09 -7.09
CA ILE A 411 -21.95 -10.64 -6.73
C ILE A 411 -20.85 -11.16 -7.68
N GLN A 412 -21.04 -12.35 -8.26
CA GLN A 412 -20.08 -12.98 -9.18
C GLN A 412 -20.18 -12.45 -10.63
N GLN A 413 -21.17 -11.61 -10.95
CA GLN A 413 -21.41 -11.10 -12.30
C GLN A 413 -20.93 -9.66 -12.49
N THR A 414 -20.08 -9.12 -11.60
CA THR A 414 -19.52 -7.77 -11.75
C THR A 414 -18.72 -7.71 -13.05
N ARG A 415 -19.34 -7.13 -14.09
CA ARG A 415 -18.66 -6.83 -15.35
C ARG A 415 -17.81 -5.57 -15.15
N PRO A 416 -16.58 -5.51 -15.66
CA PRO A 416 -15.84 -4.26 -15.71
C PRO A 416 -16.68 -3.22 -16.45
N LYS A 417 -16.76 -1.99 -15.91
CA LYS A 417 -17.40 -0.88 -16.61
C LYS A 417 -16.63 -0.65 -17.93
N PRO A 418 -17.31 -0.48 -19.09
CA PRO A 418 -16.63 -0.21 -20.35
C PRO A 418 -15.89 1.14 -20.24
N ARG A 419 -14.61 1.13 -20.65
CA ARG A 419 -13.61 2.16 -20.35
C ARG A 419 -13.73 3.45 -21.16
N GLY A 420 -13.25 4.55 -20.56
CA GLY A 420 -12.53 5.60 -21.27
C GLY A 420 -11.05 5.23 -21.44
N TRP A 421 -10.50 5.40 -22.63
CA TRP A 421 -9.13 5.00 -23.02
C TRP A 421 -8.02 5.54 -22.11
N MET A 422 -8.22 6.73 -21.53
CA MET A 422 -7.15 7.56 -20.96
C MET A 422 -6.48 6.99 -19.70
N TYR A 423 -7.13 6.12 -18.94
CA TYR A 423 -6.64 5.68 -17.62
C TYR A 423 -5.54 4.60 -17.65
N ARG A 424 -5.15 4.11 -18.84
CA ARG A 424 -4.09 3.09 -18.99
C ARG A 424 -2.70 3.65 -19.34
N ILE A 425 -2.55 4.96 -19.51
CA ILE A 425 -1.28 5.55 -19.95
C ILE A 425 -0.47 5.96 -18.71
N SER A 426 0.36 5.04 -18.24
CA SER A 426 1.25 5.29 -17.10
C SER A 426 2.68 5.62 -17.56
N SER A 427 3.06 5.20 -18.77
CA SER A 427 4.38 5.41 -19.37
C SER A 427 4.30 5.62 -20.89
N PRO A 428 5.33 6.23 -21.51
CA PRO A 428 5.47 6.30 -22.98
C PRO A 428 5.52 4.93 -23.67
N GLN A 429 5.99 3.89 -22.97
CA GLN A 429 6.02 2.52 -23.46
C GLN A 429 4.62 1.91 -23.51
N ASP A 430 3.76 2.22 -22.53
CA ASP A 430 2.34 1.83 -22.54
C ASP A 430 1.60 2.46 -23.73
N LEU A 431 1.95 3.72 -24.05
CA LEU A 431 1.43 4.43 -25.22
C LEU A 431 1.86 3.75 -26.53
N LEU A 432 3.14 3.34 -26.64
CA LEU A 432 3.69 2.64 -27.80
C LEU A 432 3.06 1.25 -27.99
N LEU A 433 2.92 0.48 -26.91
CA LEU A 433 2.24 -0.82 -26.94
C LEU A 433 0.76 -0.68 -27.34
N GLN A 434 0.10 0.39 -26.90
CA GLN A 434 -1.26 0.70 -27.32
C GLN A 434 -1.34 1.11 -28.79
N LEU A 435 -0.40 1.92 -29.29
CA LEU A 435 -0.30 2.29 -30.71
C LEU A 435 -0.12 1.05 -31.60
N PHE A 436 0.76 0.12 -31.20
CA PHE A 436 0.92 -1.15 -31.91
C PHE A 436 -0.32 -2.04 -31.85
N SER A 437 -1.06 -2.03 -30.73
CA SER A 437 -2.32 -2.76 -30.61
C SER A 437 -3.43 -2.16 -31.50
N MET A 438 -3.42 -0.84 -31.72
CA MET A 438 -4.33 -0.15 -32.64
C MET A 438 -4.03 -0.48 -34.10
N GLU A 439 -2.74 -0.51 -34.45
CA GLU A 439 -2.31 -0.84 -35.80
C GLU A 439 -2.69 -2.29 -36.14
N ARG A 440 -2.53 -3.20 -35.17
CA ARG A 440 -2.98 -4.60 -35.29
C ARG A 440 -4.50 -4.74 -35.40
N ARG A 441 -5.28 -3.91 -34.70
CA ARG A 441 -6.76 -3.89 -34.81
C ARG A 441 -7.26 -3.29 -36.11
N ARG A 442 -6.54 -2.30 -36.66
CA ARG A 442 -6.84 -1.72 -37.99
C ARG A 442 -6.53 -2.69 -39.13
N THR A 443 -5.58 -3.60 -38.95
CA THR A 443 -5.28 -4.64 -39.94
C THR A 443 -6.20 -5.86 -39.86
N ASP A 444 -6.91 -6.05 -38.74
CA ASP A 444 -7.79 -7.21 -38.50
C ASP A 444 -9.29 -6.90 -38.76
N SER A 445 -9.66 -5.62 -38.86
CA SER A 445 -10.97 -5.20 -39.36
C SER A 445 -10.91 -4.99 -40.88
N GLY A 446 -11.04 -6.08 -41.62
CA GLY A 446 -11.34 -6.03 -43.05
C GLY A 446 -12.77 -5.50 -43.29
N ASP A 447 -12.85 -4.52 -44.19
CA ASP A 447 -14.00 -4.00 -44.93
C ASP A 447 -14.95 -2.94 -44.33
N ASP A 448 -14.88 -1.79 -45.01
CA ASP A 448 -15.96 -0.98 -45.59
C ASP A 448 -16.70 0.12 -44.79
N ARG A 449 -16.32 1.36 -45.17
CA ARG A 449 -17.12 2.59 -45.43
C ARG A 449 -17.09 3.72 -44.39
N ASP A 450 -16.55 4.86 -44.87
CA ASP A 450 -16.97 6.27 -44.77
C ASP A 450 -17.96 6.62 -43.62
N ASP A 451 -17.76 7.65 -42.79
CA ASP A 451 -17.39 9.01 -43.16
C ASP A 451 -17.06 9.86 -41.90
N SER A 452 -16.12 10.78 -42.10
CA SER A 452 -15.85 12.06 -41.43
C SER A 452 -16.42 12.38 -40.01
N SER A 453 -15.56 12.26 -38.99
CA SER A 453 -15.45 13.27 -37.90
C SER A 453 -14.16 13.09 -37.07
N SER A 454 -13.00 13.42 -37.66
CA SER A 454 -11.71 13.35 -36.97
C SER A 454 -10.89 14.61 -37.26
N SER A 455 -11.07 15.65 -36.44
CA SER A 455 -10.12 16.78 -36.43
C SER A 455 -9.89 17.42 -35.05
N ALA A 456 -10.59 16.98 -33.99
CA ALA A 456 -10.31 17.41 -32.62
C ALA A 456 -9.24 16.53 -31.93
N THR A 457 -9.30 15.22 -32.14
CA THR A 457 -8.41 14.23 -31.48
C THR A 457 -6.94 14.32 -31.90
N GLY A 458 -6.65 14.82 -33.10
CA GLY A 458 -5.28 15.00 -33.60
C GLY A 458 -4.56 16.23 -33.04
N ARG A 459 -5.30 17.23 -32.52
CA ARG A 459 -4.70 18.45 -31.94
C ARG A 459 -4.27 18.23 -30.50
N ASP A 460 -5.09 17.53 -29.71
CA ASP A 460 -4.77 17.16 -28.32
C ASP A 460 -3.55 16.21 -28.25
N LEU A 461 -3.37 15.38 -29.28
CA LEU A 461 -2.21 14.46 -29.40
C LEU A 461 -0.88 15.21 -29.57
N MET A 462 -0.86 16.34 -30.29
CA MET A 462 0.36 17.13 -30.51
C MET A 462 0.73 17.96 -29.28
N GLU A 463 -0.25 18.45 -28.52
CA GLU A 463 -0.03 19.18 -27.26
C GLU A 463 0.54 18.28 -26.16
N LEU A 464 0.19 16.98 -26.19
CA LEU A 464 0.74 15.95 -25.31
C LEU A 464 2.21 15.59 -25.65
N ILE A 465 2.59 15.61 -26.94
CA ILE A 465 3.99 15.39 -27.37
C ILE A 465 4.89 16.51 -26.85
N PHE A 466 4.41 17.75 -26.81
CA PHE A 466 5.18 18.89 -26.30
C PHE A 466 5.33 18.89 -24.77
N THR A 467 4.36 18.35 -24.02
CA THR A 467 4.47 18.21 -22.55
C THR A 467 5.42 17.08 -22.11
N PHE A 468 5.59 16.03 -22.92
CA PHE A 468 6.58 14.97 -22.66
C PHE A 468 8.02 15.34 -23.08
N ASN A 469 8.20 16.15 -24.12
CA ASN A 469 9.54 16.54 -24.62
C ASN A 469 10.05 17.90 -24.11
N GLY A 470 9.24 18.70 -23.41
CA GLY A 470 9.58 20.07 -23.00
C GLY A 470 10.64 20.24 -21.90
N ASN A 471 11.18 19.17 -21.32
CA ASN A 471 12.17 19.26 -20.23
C ASN A 471 13.62 18.93 -20.64
N ASN A 472 13.92 18.86 -21.94
CA ASN A 472 15.29 18.78 -22.44
C ASN A 472 15.55 19.88 -23.47
N ALA A 473 15.84 21.08 -22.98
CA ALA A 473 16.59 22.07 -23.75
C ALA A 473 17.43 22.90 -22.77
N SER A 474 18.71 22.58 -22.71
CA SER A 474 19.76 23.46 -22.23
C SER A 474 19.87 24.66 -23.18
N ASP A 475 19.67 25.87 -22.66
CA ASP A 475 20.05 27.10 -23.37
C ASP A 475 21.57 27.09 -23.59
N SER A 476 21.97 26.87 -24.84
CA SER A 476 23.27 27.27 -25.36
C SER A 476 23.01 28.27 -26.47
N ASP A 477 23.07 29.55 -26.13
CA ASP A 477 23.12 30.67 -27.08
C ASP A 477 24.46 30.61 -27.82
N ASP A 478 24.43 30.16 -29.08
CA ASP A 478 25.50 30.36 -30.05
C ASP A 478 24.89 30.99 -31.31
N GLY A 479 24.88 32.32 -31.32
CA GLY A 479 24.55 33.13 -32.49
C GLY A 479 25.83 33.56 -33.22
N GLY A 480 26.19 32.80 -34.25
CA GLY A 480 27.14 33.27 -35.27
C GLY A 480 26.39 33.88 -36.46
N ASP A 481 26.79 35.07 -36.90
CA ASP A 481 27.49 35.15 -38.20
C ASP A 481 28.16 36.50 -38.51
N ALA A 482 29.41 36.37 -38.96
CA ALA A 482 30.13 37.09 -40.01
C ALA A 482 30.15 38.64 -40.11
N SER A 483 31.31 39.22 -39.80
CA SER A 483 32.17 39.96 -40.76
C SER A 483 33.41 40.55 -40.06
N GLY A 484 34.62 40.21 -40.52
CA GLY A 484 35.88 40.86 -40.09
C GLY A 484 36.13 42.18 -40.84
N PRO A 485 37.35 42.77 -40.80
CA PRO A 485 38.55 42.46 -40.02
C PRO A 485 39.04 43.68 -39.18
N GLU A 486 40.30 43.64 -38.73
CA GLU A 486 41.15 44.76 -38.27
C GLU A 486 41.45 44.87 -36.76
N ASP A 487 42.65 44.39 -36.42
CA ASP A 487 43.77 45.19 -35.90
C ASP A 487 43.82 45.74 -34.45
N LEU A 488 44.98 45.44 -33.85
CA LEU A 488 45.84 46.27 -32.99
C LEU A 488 45.55 46.36 -31.48
N PHE A 489 46.55 45.84 -30.73
CA PHE A 489 47.09 46.28 -29.43
C PHE A 489 46.13 46.90 -28.39
N ASN A 490 45.95 46.21 -27.26
CA ASN A 490 46.72 46.42 -26.01
C ASN A 490 46.29 45.42 -24.93
#